data_AF-A0A971BIH7-F1
#
_entry.id   AF-A0A971BIH7-F1
#
_cell.length_a   1.000
_cell.length_b   1.000
_cell.length_c   1.000
_cell.angle_alpha   90.00
_cell.angle_beta   90.00
_cell.angle_gamma   90.00
#
_symmetry.space_group_name_H-M   'P 1'
#
loop_
_entity.id
_entity.type
_entity.pdbx_description
1 polymer ?
#
loop_
_entity_poly.entity_id
_entity_poly.type
_entity_poly.pdbx_seq_one_letter_code
_entity_poly.pdbx_strand_id
1 'polypeptide(L)'
;PVTSGFEILSDIVPNLDMCLGYPTVHASVKEYPGLGYSRYCGWIQVLRMAFYSDNQSEKPDDIYYDVDVLPVIKENKLPFFAYGYPAVLFDAPCNNFFDGPKLVWKADTYLVDMPSYLNNNSISYLAGFRWGYTEYNGEGNKRIDIAPLEQIDRASWEQHFEMFGREFPNWRFE
;
A
#
# COMPACT_ATOMS: atom_id res chain seq x y z
N PRO A 1 -17.91 -21.86 0.00
CA PRO A 1 -16.76 -20.97 0.31
C PRO A 1 -16.74 -19.82 -0.70
N VAL A 2 -16.63 -18.59 -0.21
CA VAL A 2 -16.45 -17.42 -1.08
C VAL A 2 -15.09 -17.54 -1.76
N THR A 3 -15.05 -17.33 -3.08
CA THR A 3 -13.86 -17.69 -3.87
C THR A 3 -12.83 -16.56 -3.97
N SER A 4 -13.27 -15.30 -3.92
CA SER A 4 -12.39 -14.13 -4.15
C SER A 4 -12.48 -13.02 -3.10
N GLY A 5 -13.39 -13.11 -2.12
CA GLY A 5 -13.68 -12.04 -1.15
C GLY A 5 -14.50 -10.87 -1.73
N PHE A 6 -14.26 -10.51 -3.00
CA PHE A 6 -14.99 -9.47 -3.73
C PHE A 6 -16.49 -9.79 -3.89
N GLU A 7 -16.87 -11.06 -3.94
CA GLU A 7 -18.28 -11.49 -3.99
C GLU A 7 -19.09 -11.03 -2.75
N ILE A 8 -18.42 -10.72 -1.62
CA ILE A 8 -19.07 -10.19 -0.40
C ILE A 8 -18.97 -8.65 -0.34
N LEU A 9 -18.12 -8.05 -1.18
CA LEU A 9 -17.90 -6.60 -1.26
C LEU A 9 -18.64 -5.98 -2.45
N SER A 10 -19.82 -6.48 -2.79
CA SER A 10 -20.57 -6.06 -3.98
C SER A 10 -20.92 -4.56 -4.01
N ASP A 11 -20.97 -3.91 -2.84
CA ASP A 11 -21.21 -2.47 -2.73
C ASP A 11 -19.99 -1.63 -3.19
N ILE A 12 -18.80 -2.23 -3.15
CA ILE A 12 -17.51 -1.60 -3.51
C ILE A 12 -17.04 -2.08 -4.89
N VAL A 13 -17.23 -3.37 -5.17
CA VAL A 13 -16.88 -4.04 -6.42
C VAL A 13 -18.15 -4.66 -7.02
N PRO A 14 -19.03 -3.84 -7.63
CA PRO A 14 -20.32 -4.32 -8.16
C PRO A 14 -20.16 -5.24 -9.38
N ASN A 15 -19.02 -5.20 -10.06
CA ASN A 15 -18.71 -6.08 -11.18
C ASN A 15 -17.25 -6.51 -11.15
N LEU A 16 -16.97 -7.82 -11.06
CA LEU A 16 -15.60 -8.36 -11.05
C LEU A 16 -14.79 -8.01 -12.31
N ASP A 17 -15.44 -7.74 -13.44
CA ASP A 17 -14.75 -7.32 -14.67
C ASP A 17 -13.98 -6.01 -14.47
N MET A 18 -14.37 -5.17 -13.50
CA MET A 18 -13.68 -3.92 -13.19
C MET A 18 -12.27 -4.15 -12.61
N CYS A 19 -11.99 -5.36 -12.10
CA CYS A 19 -10.71 -5.74 -11.53
C CYS A 19 -9.74 -6.29 -12.59
N LEU A 20 -10.20 -6.56 -13.81
CA LEU A 20 -9.37 -7.16 -14.85
C LEU A 20 -8.22 -6.23 -15.24
N GLY A 21 -7.01 -6.79 -15.31
CA GLY A 21 -5.78 -6.09 -15.66
C GLY A 21 -5.06 -5.41 -14.49
N TYR A 22 -5.70 -5.27 -13.33
CA TYR A 22 -5.03 -4.75 -12.13
C TYR A 22 -4.01 -5.74 -11.56
N PRO A 23 -2.86 -5.27 -11.06
CA PRO A 23 -1.92 -6.12 -10.37
C PRO A 23 -2.44 -6.51 -8.98
N THR A 24 -2.08 -7.70 -8.53
CA THR A 24 -2.18 -8.10 -7.13
C THR A 24 -0.78 -8.34 -6.58
N VAL A 25 -0.55 -8.05 -5.31
CA VAL A 25 0.70 -8.37 -4.64
C VAL A 25 0.47 -9.42 -3.56
N HIS A 26 1.42 -10.34 -3.43
CA HIS A 26 1.52 -11.26 -2.31
C HIS A 26 2.98 -11.26 -1.83
N ALA A 27 3.21 -10.72 -0.64
CA ALA A 27 4.54 -10.62 -0.05
C ALA A 27 4.63 -11.49 1.22
N SER A 28 5.71 -12.26 1.31
CA SER A 28 5.98 -13.14 2.46
C SER A 28 7.48 -13.21 2.74
N VAL A 29 7.81 -13.40 4.02
CA VAL A 29 9.19 -13.54 4.48
C VAL A 29 9.56 -15.02 4.51
N LYS A 30 10.42 -15.46 3.59
CA LYS A 30 10.88 -16.86 3.53
C LYS A 30 11.90 -17.19 4.63
N GLU A 31 12.88 -16.32 4.79
CA GLU A 31 13.97 -16.48 5.75
C GLU A 31 14.17 -15.18 6.50
N TYR A 32 14.19 -15.25 7.83
CA TYR A 32 14.47 -14.11 8.70
C TYR A 32 15.21 -14.61 9.94
N PRO A 33 16.41 -14.10 10.22
CA PRO A 33 17.27 -14.64 11.28
C PRO A 33 16.78 -14.33 12.70
N GLY A 34 15.76 -13.47 12.86
CA GLY A 34 15.18 -13.16 14.15
C GLY A 34 14.57 -14.40 14.82
N LEU A 35 14.62 -14.41 16.16
CA LEU A 35 14.09 -15.44 17.03
C LEU A 35 13.04 -14.88 17.99
N GLY A 36 12.07 -15.70 18.40
CA GLY A 36 11.03 -15.32 19.36
C GLY A 36 10.28 -14.04 18.93
N TYR A 37 10.19 -13.07 19.84
CA TYR A 37 9.49 -11.80 19.60
C TYR A 37 10.08 -10.95 18.47
N SER A 38 11.35 -11.13 18.12
CA SER A 38 11.94 -10.40 16.97
C SER A 38 11.38 -10.86 15.63
N ARG A 39 10.70 -12.02 15.55
CA ARG A 39 9.98 -12.42 14.33
C ARG A 39 8.64 -11.70 14.15
N TYR A 40 8.22 -10.89 15.12
CA TYR A 40 7.00 -10.12 15.01
C TYR A 40 7.24 -8.90 14.12
N CYS A 41 6.69 -8.95 12.91
CA CYS A 41 6.87 -7.91 11.91
C CYS A 41 5.52 -7.33 11.50
N GLY A 42 5.56 -6.15 10.89
CA GLY A 42 4.44 -5.48 10.28
C GLY A 42 4.73 -5.12 8.83
N TRP A 43 3.66 -4.90 8.07
CA TRP A 43 3.70 -4.27 6.75
C TRP A 43 3.01 -2.92 6.86
N ILE A 44 3.68 -1.87 6.39
CA ILE A 44 3.13 -0.52 6.23
C ILE A 44 3.16 -0.19 4.75
N GLN A 45 2.05 0.29 4.20
CA GLN A 45 1.94 0.65 2.80
C GLN A 45 1.55 2.13 2.68
N VAL A 46 2.37 2.92 1.98
CA VAL A 46 2.09 4.33 1.68
C VAL A 46 1.67 4.44 0.22
N LEU A 47 0.45 4.89 0.01
CA LEU A 47 -0.11 5.15 -1.31
C LEU A 47 0.31 6.53 -1.79
N ARG A 48 0.68 6.61 -3.06
CA ARG A 48 0.83 7.84 -3.82
C ARG A 48 -0.06 7.76 -5.05
N MET A 49 -1.10 8.59 -5.06
CA MET A 49 -2.07 8.69 -6.14
C MET A 49 -1.86 10.02 -6.86
N ALA A 50 -1.39 9.96 -8.11
CA ALA A 50 -1.18 11.14 -8.94
C ALA A 50 -2.22 11.19 -10.06
N PHE A 51 -3.03 12.25 -10.06
CA PHE A 51 -4.19 12.40 -10.92
C PHE A 51 -3.90 13.37 -12.06
N TYR A 52 -4.43 13.06 -13.24
CA TYR A 52 -4.22 13.81 -14.47
C TYR A 52 -5.57 14.04 -15.16
N SER A 53 -5.79 15.27 -15.61
CA SER A 53 -6.94 15.74 -16.41
C SER A 53 -6.75 15.54 -17.92
N ASP A 54 -5.54 15.16 -18.34
CA ASP A 54 -5.20 14.75 -19.70
C ASP A 54 -4.26 13.54 -19.65
N ASN A 55 -4.55 12.51 -20.45
CA ASN A 55 -3.72 11.31 -20.51
C ASN A 55 -2.31 11.57 -21.09
N GLN A 56 -2.15 12.62 -21.91
CA GLN A 56 -0.86 13.02 -22.47
C GLN A 56 -0.05 13.91 -21.54
N SER A 57 -0.64 14.40 -20.44
CA SER A 57 0.10 15.28 -19.52
C SER A 57 1.23 14.52 -18.82
N GLU A 58 2.40 15.16 -18.77
CA GLU A 58 3.58 14.69 -18.05
C GLU A 58 3.50 15.00 -16.56
N LYS A 59 2.77 16.05 -16.17
CA LYS A 59 2.64 16.50 -14.78
C LYS A 59 1.25 16.23 -14.23
N PRO A 60 1.13 15.67 -13.01
CA PRO A 60 -0.16 15.49 -12.39
C PRO A 60 -0.74 16.85 -11.98
N ASP A 61 -2.06 16.95 -12.01
CA ASP A 61 -2.80 18.09 -11.48
C ASP A 61 -2.85 18.06 -9.96
N ASP A 62 -2.95 16.84 -9.39
CA ASP A 62 -2.97 16.64 -7.94
C ASP A 62 -2.23 15.35 -7.54
N ILE A 63 -1.67 15.33 -6.34
CA ILE A 63 -1.01 14.18 -5.75
C ILE A 63 -1.51 14.01 -4.32
N TYR A 64 -2.18 12.89 -4.07
CA TYR A 64 -2.64 12.50 -2.75
C TYR A 64 -1.76 11.38 -2.19
N TYR A 65 -1.46 11.48 -0.89
CA TYR A 65 -0.74 10.47 -0.13
C TYR A 65 -1.64 9.92 0.97
N ASP A 66 -1.56 8.61 1.18
CA ASP A 66 -2.29 7.94 2.25
C ASP A 66 -1.51 6.77 2.82
N VAL A 67 -1.79 6.38 4.05
CA VAL A 67 -1.39 5.06 4.57
C VAL A 67 -2.53 4.09 4.34
N ASP A 68 -2.23 3.01 3.63
CA ASP A 68 -3.20 2.00 3.25
C ASP A 68 -3.56 1.15 4.45
N VAL A 69 -4.66 1.51 5.11
CA VAL A 69 -5.24 0.77 6.22
C VAL A 69 -6.76 0.95 6.17
N LEU A 70 -7.49 -0.03 6.70
CA LEU A 70 -8.94 0.09 6.81
C LEU A 70 -9.32 1.34 7.63
N PRO A 71 -10.46 2.00 7.33
CA PRO A 71 -10.86 3.22 8.04
C PRO A 71 -10.84 3.09 9.57
N VAL A 72 -11.37 1.98 10.10
CA VAL A 72 -11.36 1.72 11.56
C VAL A 72 -9.94 1.58 12.13
N ILE A 73 -8.99 1.02 11.38
CA ILE A 73 -7.59 0.89 11.78
C ILE A 73 -6.92 2.27 11.79
N LYS A 74 -7.21 3.10 10.78
CA LYS A 74 -6.74 4.49 10.69
C LYS A 74 -7.29 5.39 11.80
N GLU A 75 -8.57 5.25 12.11
CA GLU A 75 -9.24 5.98 13.21
C GLU A 75 -8.57 5.67 14.56
N ASN A 76 -8.17 4.40 14.76
CA ASN A 76 -7.44 3.95 15.94
C ASN A 76 -5.93 4.27 15.88
N LYS A 77 -5.48 5.03 14.88
CA LYS A 77 -4.09 5.48 14.73
C LYS A 77 -3.11 4.31 14.66
N LEU A 78 -3.48 3.23 13.98
CA LEU A 78 -2.60 2.09 13.72
C LEU A 78 -2.07 2.17 12.28
N PRO A 79 -0.73 2.16 12.06
CA PRO A 79 -0.16 2.33 10.73
C PRO A 79 -0.02 1.02 9.93
N PHE A 80 -0.44 -0.13 10.49
CA PHE A 80 -0.11 -1.44 9.96
C PHE A 80 -1.21 -1.98 9.04
N PHE A 81 -0.87 -2.24 7.78
CA PHE A 81 -1.71 -2.94 6.81
C PHE A 81 -1.91 -4.41 7.21
N ALA A 82 -0.81 -5.07 7.59
CA ALA A 82 -0.79 -6.46 8.07
C ALA A 82 0.34 -6.64 9.08
N TYR A 83 0.23 -7.59 10.01
CA TYR A 83 1.28 -7.89 10.99
C TYR A 83 1.16 -9.32 11.53
N GLY A 84 2.27 -9.92 11.99
CA GLY A 84 2.28 -11.32 12.44
C GLY A 84 3.68 -11.94 12.58
N TYR A 85 3.72 -13.28 12.69
CA TYR A 85 4.93 -14.07 12.96
C TYR A 85 5.28 -15.08 11.84
N PRO A 86 6.03 -14.70 10.79
CA PRO A 86 6.18 -13.34 10.27
C PRO A 86 4.91 -12.88 9.53
N ALA A 87 4.80 -11.59 9.27
CA ALA A 87 3.64 -11.03 8.56
C ALA A 87 3.63 -11.44 7.08
N VAL A 88 2.43 -11.76 6.57
CA VAL A 88 2.16 -11.94 5.15
C VAL A 88 1.24 -10.80 4.71
N LEU A 89 1.50 -10.24 3.53
CA LEU A 89 0.68 -9.20 2.93
C LEU A 89 0.06 -9.74 1.63
N PHE A 90 -1.22 -9.47 1.45
CA PHE A 90 -1.92 -9.62 0.17
C PHE A 90 -2.72 -8.34 -0.09
N ASP A 91 -2.57 -7.78 -1.28
CA ASP A 91 -3.32 -6.59 -1.69
C ASP A 91 -3.71 -6.68 -3.18
N ALA A 92 -4.89 -6.18 -3.49
CA ALA A 92 -5.56 -6.27 -4.78
C ALA A 92 -6.38 -4.99 -5.04
N PRO A 93 -5.70 -3.84 -5.26
CA PRO A 93 -6.37 -2.58 -5.55
C PRO A 93 -7.12 -2.65 -6.87
N CYS A 94 -8.29 -2.04 -6.93
CA CYS A 94 -9.04 -1.90 -8.18
C CYS A 94 -9.86 -0.61 -8.18
N ASN A 95 -9.93 0.04 -9.34
CA ASN A 95 -10.79 1.19 -9.63
C ASN A 95 -10.70 2.36 -8.63
N ASN A 96 -9.48 2.71 -8.21
CA ASN A 96 -9.21 3.71 -7.17
C ASN A 96 -9.47 5.19 -7.59
N PHE A 97 -9.96 5.46 -8.80
CA PHE A 97 -10.13 6.84 -9.29
C PHE A 97 -11.28 7.00 -10.28
N PHE A 98 -12.44 6.42 -9.95
CA PHE A 98 -13.68 6.64 -10.70
C PHE A 98 -13.76 8.10 -11.22
N ASP A 99 -13.69 8.26 -12.54
CA ASP A 99 -14.04 9.45 -13.36
C ASP A 99 -12.92 10.29 -13.99
N GLY A 100 -11.64 10.15 -13.63
CA GLY A 100 -10.56 10.92 -14.28
C GLY A 100 -9.83 10.17 -15.42
N PRO A 101 -9.21 10.88 -16.39
CA PRO A 101 -8.66 10.26 -17.61
C PRO A 101 -7.35 9.49 -17.40
N LYS A 102 -6.57 9.83 -16.35
CA LYS A 102 -5.35 9.09 -15.99
C LYS A 102 -5.04 9.18 -14.50
N LEU A 103 -4.66 8.04 -13.91
CA LEU A 103 -4.15 7.91 -12.55
C LEU A 103 -2.83 7.14 -12.60
N VAL A 104 -1.79 7.67 -11.96
CA VAL A 104 -0.60 6.89 -11.58
C VAL A 104 -0.73 6.54 -10.11
N TRP A 105 -0.99 5.25 -9.82
CA TRP A 105 -1.09 4.72 -8.47
C TRP A 105 0.18 3.97 -8.13
N LYS A 106 0.80 4.32 -7.01
CA LYS A 106 1.97 3.63 -6.48
C LYS A 106 1.78 3.35 -5.00
N ALA A 107 2.29 2.22 -4.55
CA ALA A 107 2.37 1.83 -3.16
C ALA A 107 3.84 1.59 -2.79
N ASP A 108 4.33 2.33 -1.80
CA ASP A 108 5.58 2.03 -1.11
C ASP A 108 5.26 1.10 0.04
N THR A 109 5.69 -0.16 -0.06
CA THR A 109 5.36 -1.23 0.87
C THR A 109 6.60 -1.61 1.67
N TYR A 110 6.54 -1.42 2.98
CA TYR A 110 7.65 -1.61 3.90
C TYR A 110 7.36 -2.74 4.87
N LEU A 111 8.29 -3.70 4.94
CA LEU A 111 8.38 -4.61 6.07
C LEU A 111 9.08 -3.87 7.21
N VAL A 112 8.50 -3.92 8.40
CA VAL A 112 9.01 -3.25 9.59
C VAL A 112 9.07 -4.21 10.79
N ASP A 113 9.99 -3.95 11.70
CA ASP A 113 9.94 -4.52 13.04
C ASP A 113 8.76 -3.93 13.81
N MET A 114 8.09 -4.76 14.60
CA MET A 114 7.02 -4.29 15.47
C MET A 114 7.58 -3.63 16.74
N PRO A 115 6.90 -2.60 17.25
CA PRO A 115 7.30 -1.92 18.48
C PRO A 115 7.21 -2.87 19.67
N SER A 116 8.33 -3.00 20.38
CA SER A 116 8.46 -3.88 21.53
C SER A 116 9.52 -3.38 22.51
N TYR A 117 9.64 -4.04 23.67
CA TYR A 117 10.74 -3.77 24.61
C TYR A 117 12.13 -4.01 24.00
N LEU A 118 12.24 -4.80 22.92
CA LEU A 118 13.52 -5.09 22.27
C LEU A 118 14.07 -3.90 21.49
N ASN A 119 13.19 -3.03 20.98
CA ASN A 119 13.55 -1.87 20.16
C ASN A 119 13.04 -0.55 20.77
N ASN A 120 12.83 -0.52 22.09
CA ASN A 120 12.35 0.69 22.79
C ASN A 120 11.03 1.23 22.19
N ASN A 121 10.15 0.31 21.76
CA ASN A 121 8.85 0.59 21.14
C ASN A 121 8.93 1.44 19.85
N SER A 122 9.96 1.27 19.02
CA SER A 122 9.98 1.85 17.66
C SER A 122 9.47 0.90 16.57
N ILE A 123 9.11 1.50 15.45
CA ILE A 123 8.83 0.84 14.18
C ILE A 123 10.03 1.12 13.29
N SER A 124 10.78 0.08 12.93
CA SER A 124 12.03 0.22 12.16
C SER A 124 11.94 -0.47 10.81
N TYR A 125 12.47 0.18 9.78
CA TYR A 125 12.58 -0.39 8.44
C TYR A 125 13.41 -1.69 8.41
N LEU A 126 12.90 -2.73 7.75
CA LEU A 126 13.62 -3.97 7.46
C LEU A 126 13.88 -4.16 5.96
N ALA A 127 12.83 -3.98 5.15
CA ALA A 127 12.88 -4.14 3.70
C ALA A 127 11.74 -3.33 3.06
N GLY A 128 11.88 -2.96 1.80
CA GLY A 128 10.82 -2.27 1.08
C GLY A 128 10.82 -2.57 -0.40
N PHE A 129 9.64 -2.48 -0.99
CA PHE A 129 9.45 -2.47 -2.44
C PHE A 129 8.35 -1.48 -2.80
N ARG A 130 8.41 -0.97 -4.02
CA ARG A 130 7.40 -0.14 -4.63
C ARG A 130 6.76 -0.89 -5.79
N TRP A 131 5.45 -0.81 -5.87
CA TRP A 131 4.67 -1.41 -6.94
C TRP A 131 3.48 -0.51 -7.28
N GLY A 132 2.76 -0.85 -8.35
CA GLY A 132 1.57 -0.12 -8.72
C GLY A 132 1.27 -0.22 -10.20
N TYR A 133 0.55 0.78 -10.71
CA TYR A 133 0.05 0.78 -12.07
C TYR A 133 -0.28 2.21 -12.53
N THR A 134 -0.39 2.38 -13.84
CA THR A 134 -1.05 3.53 -14.44
C THR A 134 -2.38 3.10 -15.03
N GLU A 135 -3.44 3.77 -14.61
CA GLU A 135 -4.78 3.60 -15.13
C GLU A 135 -5.10 4.72 -16.12
N TYR A 136 -5.63 4.34 -17.27
CA TYR A 136 -6.12 5.26 -18.29
C TYR A 136 -7.60 5.00 -18.55
N ASN A 137 -8.41 6.05 -18.44
CA ASN A 137 -9.81 6.04 -18.80
C ASN A 137 -10.01 6.88 -20.07
N GLY A 138 -10.61 6.28 -21.09
CA GLY A 138 -10.98 6.93 -22.35
C GLY A 138 -12.34 6.44 -22.84
N GLU A 139 -12.84 7.01 -23.94
CA GLU A 139 -14.13 6.61 -24.55
C GLU A 139 -14.11 5.12 -24.95
N GLY A 140 -14.55 4.26 -24.03
CA GLY A 140 -14.91 2.87 -24.29
C GLY A 140 -13.91 1.78 -23.91
N ASN A 141 -12.66 2.08 -23.53
CA ASN A 141 -11.71 1.03 -23.10
C ASN A 141 -10.77 1.51 -21.98
N LYS A 142 -10.96 0.94 -20.80
CA LYS A 142 -10.05 1.06 -19.67
C LYS A 142 -8.75 0.32 -19.97
N ARG A 143 -7.60 0.94 -19.70
CA ARG A 143 -6.27 0.35 -19.85
C ARG A 143 -5.49 0.48 -18.56
N ILE A 144 -4.89 -0.62 -18.13
CA ILE A 144 -4.00 -0.68 -16.96
C ILE A 144 -2.60 -1.07 -17.43
N ASP A 145 -1.64 -0.19 -17.16
CA ASP A 145 -0.22 -0.48 -17.36
C ASP A 145 0.42 -0.78 -16.01
N ILE A 146 0.85 -2.02 -15.80
CA ILE A 146 1.50 -2.44 -14.56
C ILE A 146 2.90 -1.83 -14.48
N ALA A 147 3.20 -1.14 -13.38
CA ALA A 147 4.53 -0.62 -13.12
C ALA A 147 5.48 -1.78 -12.73
N PRO A 148 6.76 -1.73 -13.12
CA PRO A 148 7.74 -2.70 -12.63
C PRO A 148 7.84 -2.63 -11.11
N LEU A 149 8.12 -3.79 -10.50
CA LEU A 149 8.45 -3.87 -9.09
C LEU A 149 9.82 -3.23 -8.86
N GLU A 150 9.90 -2.27 -7.96
CA GLU A 150 11.12 -1.54 -7.63
C GLU A 150 11.53 -1.86 -6.19
N GLN A 151 12.80 -2.20 -5.95
CA GLN A 151 13.31 -2.25 -4.58
C GLN A 151 13.48 -0.81 -4.07
N ILE A 152 12.98 -0.52 -2.89
CA ILE A 152 13.18 0.76 -2.21
C ILE A 152 13.92 0.53 -0.89
N ASP A 153 14.50 1.59 -0.36
CA ASP A 153 15.42 1.54 0.76
C ASP A 153 14.92 2.35 1.96
N ARG A 154 15.77 2.41 2.99
CA ARG A 154 15.50 3.19 4.19
C ARG A 154 15.33 4.69 3.89
N ALA A 155 16.09 5.24 2.94
CA ALA A 155 15.93 6.66 2.60
C ALA A 155 14.54 6.95 2.02
N SER A 156 13.97 6.00 1.27
CA SER A 156 12.59 6.09 0.78
C SER A 156 11.56 6.02 1.92
N TRP A 157 11.83 5.21 2.96
CA TRP A 157 11.00 5.15 4.17
C TRP A 157 11.03 6.46 4.97
N GLU A 158 12.20 7.05 5.16
CA GLU A 158 12.41 8.27 5.94
C GLU A 158 11.71 9.50 5.34
N GLN A 159 11.49 9.52 4.02
CA GLN A 159 10.74 10.57 3.33
C GLN A 159 9.29 10.71 3.84
N HIS A 160 8.73 9.65 4.44
CA HIS A 160 7.35 9.64 4.92
C HIS A 160 7.21 10.04 6.39
N PHE A 161 8.31 10.35 7.10
CA PHE A 161 8.28 10.58 8.55
C PHE A 161 7.43 11.78 8.97
N GLU A 162 7.39 12.84 8.16
CA GLU A 162 6.51 13.98 8.45
C GLU A 162 5.03 13.57 8.43
N MET A 163 4.63 12.80 7.42
CA MET A 163 3.27 12.25 7.31
C MET A 163 2.97 11.30 8.47
N PHE A 164 3.90 10.39 8.79
CA PHE A 164 3.72 9.46 9.90
C PHE A 164 3.59 10.16 11.24
N GLY A 165 4.43 11.16 11.53
CA GLY A 165 4.33 11.94 12.75
C GLY A 165 3.01 12.68 12.89
N ARG A 166 2.45 13.16 11.78
CA ARG A 166 1.13 13.81 11.74
C ARG A 166 -0.03 12.82 11.94
N GLU A 167 0.01 11.68 11.24
CA GLU A 167 -1.13 10.74 11.18
C GLU A 167 -1.13 9.72 12.32
N PHE A 168 0.06 9.37 12.81
CA PHE A 168 0.32 8.33 13.80
C PHE A 168 1.20 8.85 14.95
N PRO A 169 0.80 9.95 15.63
CA PRO A 169 1.67 10.68 16.59
C PRO A 169 2.05 9.87 17.84
N ASN A 170 1.36 8.76 18.10
CA ASN A 170 1.62 7.88 19.24
C ASN A 170 2.73 6.85 18.95
N TRP A 171 3.22 6.80 17.71
CA TRP A 171 4.22 5.83 17.27
C TRP A 171 5.55 6.51 16.97
N ARG A 172 6.63 5.75 17.17
CA ARG A 172 7.99 6.20 16.91
C ARG A 172 8.54 5.45 15.71
N PHE A 173 8.78 6.17 14.62
CA PHE A 173 9.31 5.64 13.37
C PHE A 173 10.81 5.90 13.31
N GLU A 174 11.59 4.87 12.97
CA GLU A 174 13.06 4.89 12.89
C GLU A 174 13.56 4.27 11.59
#